data_AF-A0A0F9KSC6-F1
#
_entry.id   AF-A0A0F9KSC6-F1
#
_cell.length_a   1.000
_cell.length_b   1.000
_cell.length_c   1.000
_cell.angle_alpha   90.00
_cell.angle_beta   90.00
_cell.angle_gamma   90.00
#
_symmetry.space_group_name_H-M   'P 1'
#
loop_
_entity.id
_entity.type
_entity.pdbx_description
1 polymer ?
#
loop_
_entity_poly.entity_id
_entity_poly.type
_entity_poly.pdbx_seq_one_letter_code
_entity_poly.pdbx_strand_id
1 'polypeptide(L)'
;MDIRQAIRNALGGGSDINAANPLPVDISPGVKTATTVVDEATIALSITTGFADCTVIDLTGGPGTLALTIKARYNAAAALGIRIHVRTSPTDDATGVHTAVANALVMTDANAHFVLNELVGLTIENVTDSSSGVVTANTETTVTVAALAGGTTDQWNTNDVYSVDGADYDTADWDVWDAAFVADAVLRQTHHYDTGPMYVKVLVENLDAGVAVTDVEVIASVGG
;
A
#
# COMPACT_ATOMS: atom_id res chain seq x y z
N MET A 1 -51.84 -16.18 13.07
CA MET A 1 -50.39 -16.48 13.16
C MET A 1 -49.71 -15.17 13.50
N ASP A 2 -49.06 -15.09 14.67
CA ASP A 2 -48.38 -13.87 15.13
C ASP A 2 -47.28 -13.49 14.13
N ILE A 3 -47.22 -12.20 13.75
CA ILE A 3 -46.17 -11.66 12.86
C ILE A 3 -44.78 -12.02 13.37
N ARG A 4 -44.59 -12.10 14.70
CA ARG A 4 -43.33 -12.53 15.32
C ARG A 4 -42.99 -14.00 15.01
N GLN A 5 -44.00 -14.86 14.88
CA GLN A 5 -43.80 -16.26 14.52
C GLN A 5 -43.51 -16.44 13.03
N ALA A 6 -44.09 -15.61 12.17
CA ALA A 6 -43.83 -15.62 10.73
C ALA A 6 -42.39 -15.16 10.41
N ILE A 7 -41.90 -14.12 11.09
CA ILE A 7 -40.53 -13.60 10.89
C ILE A 7 -39.48 -14.63 11.35
N ARG A 8 -39.68 -15.31 12.48
CA ARG A 8 -38.76 -16.37 12.95
C ARG A 8 -38.66 -17.56 12.01
N ASN A 9 -39.76 -17.91 11.35
CA ASN A 9 -39.77 -19.02 10.38
C ASN A 9 -39.17 -18.60 9.04
N ALA A 10 -39.31 -17.33 8.65
CA ALA A 10 -38.75 -16.79 7.40
C ALA A 10 -37.23 -16.58 7.47
N LEU A 11 -36.70 -16.25 8.66
CA LEU A 11 -35.26 -15.99 8.87
C LEU A 11 -34.44 -17.24 9.22
N GLY A 12 -35.06 -18.43 9.22
CA GLY A 12 -34.38 -19.68 9.57
C GLY A 12 -34.04 -19.72 11.07
N GLY A 13 -34.60 -20.67 11.81
CA GLY A 13 -34.18 -20.99 13.18
C GLY A 13 -32.79 -21.62 13.26
N GLY A 14 -31.86 -21.19 12.41
CA GLY A 14 -30.50 -21.65 12.28
C GLY A 14 -29.54 -20.51 12.57
N SER A 15 -28.69 -20.73 13.56
CA SER A 15 -27.62 -19.87 13.97
C SER A 15 -26.56 -19.71 12.86
N ASP A 16 -26.77 -18.84 11.88
CA ASP A 16 -25.72 -18.48 10.91
C ASP A 16 -24.59 -17.66 11.58
N ILE A 17 -24.80 -17.20 12.82
CA ILE A 17 -23.76 -16.61 13.66
C ILE A 17 -23.32 -17.66 14.68
N ASN A 18 -22.24 -18.38 14.39
CA ASN A 18 -21.61 -19.27 15.37
C ASN A 18 -20.98 -18.44 16.50
N ALA A 19 -21.56 -18.48 17.70
CA ALA A 19 -21.02 -17.82 18.89
C ALA A 19 -19.68 -18.40 19.40
N ALA A 20 -19.19 -19.51 18.83
CA ALA A 20 -17.88 -20.08 19.14
C ALA A 20 -16.73 -19.43 18.35
N ASN A 21 -17.04 -18.63 17.32
CA ASN A 21 -16.06 -17.80 16.62
C ASN A 21 -16.76 -16.57 16.02
N PRO A 22 -17.24 -15.62 16.85
CA PRO A 22 -17.77 -14.38 16.33
C PRO A 22 -16.65 -13.68 15.58
N LEU A 23 -16.87 -13.34 14.30
CA LEU A 23 -16.05 -12.32 13.66
C LEU A 23 -16.02 -11.12 14.62
N PRO A 24 -14.86 -10.53 14.93
CA PRO A 24 -14.81 -9.34 15.76
C PRO A 24 -15.70 -8.27 15.11
N VAL A 25 -16.87 -8.04 15.70
CA VAL A 25 -17.72 -6.92 15.28
C VAL A 25 -17.25 -5.75 16.12
N ASP A 26 -16.37 -4.96 15.52
CA ASP A 26 -15.92 -3.73 16.15
C ASP A 26 -17.12 -2.77 16.21
N ILE A 27 -17.63 -2.54 17.42
CA ILE A 27 -18.77 -1.67 17.74
C ILE A 27 -18.33 -0.27 18.20
N SER A 28 -17.05 0.06 18.04
CA SER A 28 -16.52 1.34 18.50
C SER A 28 -17.19 2.51 17.75
N PRO A 29 -17.62 3.58 18.45
CA PRO A 29 -18.43 4.66 17.88
C PRO A 29 -17.66 5.65 16.98
N GLY A 30 -16.45 5.29 16.51
CA GLY A 30 -15.65 6.11 15.60
C GLY A 30 -16.15 6.05 14.15
N VAL A 31 -15.87 7.11 13.38
CA VAL A 31 -16.04 7.10 11.92
C VAL A 31 -15.09 6.05 11.36
N LYS A 32 -15.64 5.02 10.73
CA LYS A 32 -14.85 4.00 10.03
C LYS A 32 -14.74 4.36 8.58
N THR A 33 -13.53 4.60 8.12
CA THR A 33 -13.25 4.83 6.70
C THR A 33 -12.67 3.56 6.12
N ALA A 34 -13.24 3.08 5.02
CA ALA A 34 -12.70 1.98 4.25
C ALA A 34 -12.20 2.50 2.91
N THR A 35 -10.94 2.22 2.60
CA THR A 35 -10.26 2.67 1.38
C THR A 35 -9.59 1.47 0.73
N THR A 36 -9.79 1.28 -0.57
CA THR A 36 -8.99 0.32 -1.35
C THR A 36 -7.60 0.91 -1.52
N VAL A 37 -6.57 0.21 -1.04
CA VAL A 37 -5.18 0.68 -1.02
C VAL A 37 -4.32 0.01 -2.07
N VAL A 38 -4.65 -1.21 -2.47
CA VAL A 38 -4.06 -1.91 -3.61
C VAL A 38 -5.21 -2.49 -4.43
N ASP A 39 -5.19 -2.30 -5.74
CA ASP A 39 -6.19 -2.83 -6.68
C ASP A 39 -5.48 -3.30 -7.96
N GLU A 40 -4.88 -4.48 -7.88
CA GLU A 40 -4.10 -5.07 -8.94
C GLU A 40 -4.89 -6.16 -9.67
N ALA A 41 -5.12 -5.95 -10.95
CA ALA A 41 -5.78 -6.95 -11.79
C ALA A 41 -4.97 -8.26 -11.84
N THR A 42 -3.64 -8.16 -11.82
CA THR A 42 -2.74 -9.31 -11.83
C THR A 42 -1.39 -8.97 -11.21
N ILE A 43 -0.94 -9.79 -10.26
CA ILE A 43 0.44 -9.79 -9.77
C ILE A 43 1.18 -10.95 -10.45
N ALA A 44 2.20 -10.61 -11.23
CA ALA A 44 2.98 -11.59 -11.97
C ALA A 44 3.75 -12.55 -11.03
N LEU A 45 4.26 -13.64 -11.60
CA LEU A 45 5.03 -14.66 -10.88
C LEU A 45 6.26 -14.06 -10.17
N SER A 46 6.43 -14.36 -8.88
CA SER A 46 7.55 -13.88 -8.06
C SER A 46 7.76 -12.35 -8.07
N ILE A 47 6.69 -11.58 -8.29
CA ILE A 47 6.72 -10.12 -8.24
C ILE A 47 6.09 -9.63 -6.94
N THR A 48 6.69 -8.57 -6.39
CA THR A 48 6.12 -7.75 -5.32
C THR A 48 5.65 -6.44 -5.93
N THR A 49 4.47 -5.96 -5.53
CA THR A 49 3.99 -4.63 -5.91
C THR A 49 4.94 -3.55 -5.39
N GLY A 50 5.00 -2.42 -6.10
CA GLY A 50 5.79 -1.25 -5.71
C GLY A 50 4.98 -0.26 -4.87
N PHE A 51 5.65 0.79 -4.40
CA PHE A 51 4.98 1.87 -3.66
C PHE A 51 4.03 2.71 -4.50
N ALA A 52 4.20 2.73 -5.82
CA ALA A 52 3.28 3.39 -6.74
C ALA A 52 1.94 2.63 -6.89
N ASP A 53 1.94 1.32 -6.63
CA ASP A 53 0.75 0.45 -6.71
C ASP A 53 -0.11 0.53 -5.42
N CYS A 54 0.39 1.23 -4.39
CA CYS A 54 -0.26 1.35 -3.09
C CYS A 54 -0.62 2.80 -2.77
N THR A 55 -1.89 3.05 -2.46
CA THR A 55 -2.33 4.30 -1.83
C THR A 55 -1.91 4.33 -0.37
N VAL A 56 -1.43 5.47 0.11
CA VAL A 56 -1.05 5.67 1.52
C VAL A 56 -2.26 5.54 2.44
N ILE A 57 -2.04 4.90 3.60
CA ILE A 57 -2.96 4.89 4.72
C ILE A 57 -2.43 5.89 5.75
N ASP A 58 -3.14 7.01 5.91
CA ASP A 58 -2.81 8.03 6.91
C ASP A 58 -3.48 7.71 8.25
N LEU A 59 -2.67 7.41 9.26
CA LEU A 59 -3.11 7.15 10.65
C LEU A 59 -2.66 8.27 11.61
N THR A 60 -2.17 9.40 11.11
CA THR A 60 -1.61 10.49 11.93
C THR A 60 -2.65 11.18 12.83
N GLY A 61 -3.94 11.05 12.51
CA GLY A 61 -5.06 11.71 13.21
C GLY A 61 -5.38 11.20 14.63
N GLY A 62 -4.74 10.14 15.12
CA GLY A 62 -4.95 9.57 16.46
C GLY A 62 -4.76 8.06 16.50
N PRO A 63 -4.78 7.41 17.69
CA PRO A 63 -4.63 5.96 17.79
C PRO A 63 -5.79 5.27 17.07
N GLY A 64 -5.50 4.74 15.89
CA GLY A 64 -6.47 4.06 15.06
C GLY A 64 -6.33 2.55 15.17
N THR A 65 -7.46 1.85 15.10
CA THR A 65 -7.42 0.44 14.71
C THR A 65 -7.31 0.38 13.19
N LEU A 66 -6.39 -0.43 12.67
CA LEU A 66 -6.28 -0.70 11.24
C LEU A 66 -6.70 -2.15 10.98
N ALA A 67 -7.65 -2.36 10.08
CA ALA A 67 -7.95 -3.68 9.56
C ALA A 67 -7.62 -3.73 8.06
N LEU A 68 -6.68 -4.58 7.68
CA LEU A 68 -6.36 -4.87 6.29
C LEU A 68 -7.14 -6.09 5.83
N THR A 69 -8.04 -5.92 4.87
CA THR A 69 -8.79 -7.02 4.24
C THR A 69 -8.24 -7.27 2.85
N ILE A 70 -7.70 -8.46 2.64
CA ILE A 70 -7.08 -8.88 1.39
C ILE A 70 -8.08 -9.78 0.66
N LYS A 71 -8.21 -9.58 -0.64
CA LYS A 71 -8.88 -10.48 -1.57
C LYS A 71 -7.94 -10.83 -2.70
N ALA A 72 -8.01 -12.07 -3.16
CA ALA A 72 -7.22 -12.54 -4.29
C ALA A 72 -7.87 -13.76 -4.92
N ARG A 73 -7.64 -14.00 -6.20
CA ARG A 73 -8.01 -15.24 -6.89
C ARG A 73 -6.76 -16.04 -7.20
N TYR A 74 -6.69 -17.25 -6.66
CA TYR A 74 -5.64 -18.21 -6.98
C TYR A 74 -6.04 -19.09 -8.17
N ASN A 75 -5.06 -19.35 -9.03
CA ASN A 75 -5.21 -20.30 -10.12
C ASN A 75 -5.25 -21.74 -9.59
N ALA A 76 -5.88 -22.66 -10.31
CA ALA A 76 -5.87 -24.09 -9.99
C ALA A 76 -4.47 -24.73 -10.02
N ALA A 77 -3.55 -24.16 -10.80
CA ALA A 77 -2.16 -24.60 -10.90
C ALA A 77 -1.23 -23.89 -9.89
N ALA A 78 -1.74 -22.96 -9.08
CA ALA A 78 -0.93 -22.31 -8.05
C ALA A 78 -0.46 -23.35 -7.01
N ALA A 79 0.78 -23.21 -6.57
CA ALA A 79 1.42 -23.98 -5.52
C ALA A 79 1.63 -23.16 -4.24
N LEU A 80 1.69 -21.82 -4.35
CA LEU A 80 1.87 -20.90 -3.23
C LEU A 80 0.89 -19.72 -3.31
N GLY A 81 0.70 -19.05 -2.17
CA GLY A 81 -0.18 -17.88 -2.04
C GLY A 81 0.54 -16.55 -2.21
N ILE A 82 0.03 -15.53 -1.53
CA ILE A 82 0.65 -14.21 -1.46
C ILE A 82 1.18 -13.93 -0.06
N ARG A 83 2.20 -13.10 0.03
CA ARG A 83 2.69 -12.50 1.27
C ARG A 83 2.36 -11.01 1.29
N ILE A 84 1.97 -10.54 2.46
CA ILE A 84 1.63 -9.14 2.70
C ILE A 84 2.76 -8.53 3.51
N HIS A 85 3.31 -7.44 3.00
CA HIS A 85 4.32 -6.63 3.66
C HIS A 85 3.67 -5.33 4.10
N VAL A 86 3.77 -5.00 5.38
CA VAL A 86 3.28 -3.74 5.92
C VAL A 86 4.47 -2.89 6.28
N ARG A 87 4.56 -1.70 5.68
CA ARG A 87 5.64 -0.75 5.92
C ARG A 87 5.11 0.55 6.45
N THR A 88 5.92 1.18 7.29
CA THR A 88 5.56 2.38 8.01
C THR A 88 6.46 3.54 7.61
N SER A 89 5.93 4.76 7.66
CA SER A 89 6.71 5.98 7.53
C SER A 89 6.24 7.02 8.55
N PRO A 90 7.14 7.80 9.15
CA PRO A 90 6.76 8.95 9.96
C PRO A 90 6.28 10.15 9.14
N THR A 91 6.64 10.25 7.85
CA THR A 91 6.48 11.47 7.04
C THR A 91 5.73 11.25 5.73
N ASP A 92 5.74 10.04 5.15
CA ASP A 92 5.26 9.74 3.78
C ASP A 92 5.94 10.59 2.69
N ASP A 93 7.08 11.22 2.99
CA ASP A 93 7.75 12.15 2.09
C ASP A 93 9.27 12.05 2.24
N ALA A 94 9.96 11.82 1.11
CA ALA A 94 11.41 11.89 1.04
C ALA A 94 11.83 13.25 0.48
N THR A 95 12.45 14.07 1.34
CA THR A 95 12.93 15.41 0.98
C THR A 95 14.45 15.49 0.98
N GLY A 96 14.99 16.46 0.24
CA GLY A 96 16.43 16.69 0.21
C GLY A 96 16.84 17.79 -0.76
N VAL A 97 18.13 17.79 -1.12
CA VAL A 97 18.73 18.83 -1.96
C VAL A 97 19.55 18.23 -3.10
N HIS A 98 19.34 18.73 -4.32
CA HIS A 98 20.17 18.39 -5.46
C HIS A 98 21.60 18.92 -5.27
N THR A 99 22.55 18.01 -5.13
CA THR A 99 23.97 18.28 -4.85
C THR A 99 24.86 18.27 -6.09
N ALA A 100 24.37 17.80 -7.23
CA ALA A 100 25.17 17.70 -8.46
C ALA A 100 25.09 18.96 -9.33
N VAL A 101 25.78 18.93 -10.47
CA VAL A 101 25.66 19.93 -11.53
C VAL A 101 24.30 19.83 -12.21
N ALA A 102 23.84 20.95 -12.77
CA ALA A 102 22.50 21.02 -13.32
C ALA A 102 22.21 19.93 -14.37
N ASN A 103 21.02 19.34 -14.29
CA ASN A 103 20.60 18.22 -15.13
C ASN A 103 19.08 18.21 -15.32
N ALA A 104 18.62 18.03 -16.55
CA ALA A 104 17.18 18.02 -16.85
C ALA A 104 16.44 16.75 -16.42
N LEU A 105 17.14 15.64 -16.19
CA LEU A 105 16.54 14.31 -16.01
C LEU A 105 16.95 13.59 -14.73
N VAL A 106 18.10 13.94 -14.15
CA VAL A 106 18.66 13.22 -13.00
C VAL A 106 18.82 14.15 -11.81
N MET A 107 18.07 13.89 -10.76
CA MET A 107 18.30 14.45 -9.43
C MET A 107 19.37 13.61 -8.72
N THR A 108 20.32 14.25 -8.04
CA THR A 108 21.35 13.59 -7.23
C THR A 108 21.46 14.26 -5.89
N ASP A 109 21.24 13.52 -4.81
CA ASP A 109 21.49 13.95 -3.44
C ASP A 109 22.51 13.00 -2.82
N ALA A 110 23.74 13.48 -2.64
CA ALA A 110 24.84 12.68 -2.10
C ALA A 110 24.64 12.25 -0.64
N ASN A 111 23.68 12.83 0.08
CA ASN A 111 23.36 12.47 1.46
C ASN A 111 22.07 11.65 1.58
N ALA A 112 21.37 11.40 0.46
CA ALA A 112 20.19 10.55 0.47
C ALA A 112 20.56 9.08 0.67
N HIS A 113 19.58 8.31 1.17
CA HIS A 113 19.68 6.88 1.41
C HIS A 113 18.42 6.17 0.88
N PHE A 114 18.12 6.34 -0.40
CA PHE A 114 16.96 5.70 -1.03
C PHE A 114 17.16 4.20 -1.19
N VAL A 115 16.08 3.42 -1.15
CA VAL A 115 16.12 2.02 -1.57
C VAL A 115 16.07 1.94 -3.09
N LEU A 116 16.96 1.13 -3.68
CA LEU A 116 17.03 0.91 -5.13
C LEU A 116 15.65 0.54 -5.70
N ASN A 117 15.22 1.29 -6.72
CA ASN A 117 13.94 1.14 -7.45
C ASN A 117 12.65 1.36 -6.63
N GLU A 118 12.74 1.71 -5.35
CA GLU A 118 11.55 1.90 -4.51
C GLU A 118 10.70 3.11 -4.93
N LEU A 119 11.32 4.14 -5.51
CA LEU A 119 10.64 5.37 -5.90
C LEU A 119 10.03 5.32 -7.31
N VAL A 120 10.24 4.22 -8.05
CA VAL A 120 9.78 4.11 -9.44
C VAL A 120 8.26 4.21 -9.51
N GLY A 121 7.76 5.05 -10.41
CA GLY A 121 6.34 5.33 -10.59
C GLY A 121 5.79 6.44 -9.70
N LEU A 122 6.53 6.86 -8.66
CA LEU A 122 6.16 8.03 -7.85
C LEU A 122 6.46 9.33 -8.61
N THR A 123 5.88 10.43 -8.12
CA THR A 123 6.18 11.79 -8.60
C THR A 123 7.22 12.42 -7.70
N ILE A 124 8.28 12.96 -8.30
CA ILE A 124 9.24 13.83 -7.62
C ILE A 124 8.96 15.28 -8.01
N GLU A 125 8.93 16.17 -7.04
CA GLU A 125 8.77 17.62 -7.22
C GLU A 125 10.10 18.34 -7.04
N ASN A 126 10.46 19.22 -7.98
CA ASN A 126 11.44 20.26 -7.77
C ASN A 126 10.74 21.45 -7.11
N VAL A 127 10.76 21.48 -5.80
CA VAL A 127 10.09 22.52 -4.98
C VAL A 127 10.63 23.92 -5.33
N THR A 128 11.89 24.02 -5.76
CA THR A 128 12.55 25.30 -6.01
C THR A 128 12.03 25.99 -7.26
N ASP A 129 11.79 25.25 -8.34
CA ASP A 129 11.30 25.81 -9.59
C ASP A 129 9.85 25.43 -9.94
N SER A 130 9.21 24.65 -9.06
CA SER A 130 7.84 24.12 -9.16
C SER A 130 7.61 23.16 -10.33
N SER A 131 8.66 22.57 -10.89
CA SER A 131 8.53 21.49 -11.86
C SER A 131 8.37 20.13 -11.17
N SER A 132 7.83 19.14 -11.88
CA SER A 132 7.72 17.76 -11.39
C SER A 132 7.90 16.74 -12.50
N GLY A 133 8.17 15.49 -12.12
CA GLY A 133 8.37 14.40 -13.06
C GLY A 133 8.09 13.04 -12.44
N VAL A 134 7.71 12.07 -13.28
CA VAL A 134 7.54 10.68 -12.86
C VAL A 134 8.90 9.99 -12.83
N VAL A 135 9.21 9.35 -11.70
CA VAL A 135 10.44 8.61 -11.48
C VAL A 135 10.43 7.33 -12.33
N THR A 136 11.45 7.16 -13.15
CA THR A 136 11.64 5.97 -14.01
C THR A 136 12.71 5.01 -13.48
N ALA A 137 13.63 5.52 -12.66
CA ALA A 137 14.63 4.73 -11.96
C ALA A 137 15.17 5.53 -10.77
N ASN A 138 15.55 4.86 -9.69
CA ASN A 138 16.31 5.50 -8.62
C ASN A 138 17.39 4.54 -8.10
N THR A 139 18.54 5.09 -7.73
CA THR A 139 19.58 4.39 -6.96
C THR A 139 19.57 4.90 -5.51
N GLU A 140 20.57 4.56 -4.71
CA GLU A 140 20.68 5.06 -3.32
C GLU A 140 20.70 6.60 -3.25
N THR A 141 21.33 7.26 -4.21
CA THR A 141 21.55 8.72 -4.17
C THR A 141 21.06 9.46 -5.42
N THR A 142 20.38 8.77 -6.34
CA THR A 142 19.90 9.39 -7.59
C THR A 142 18.47 9.02 -7.89
N VAL A 143 17.74 9.97 -8.49
CA VAL A 143 16.38 9.78 -9.02
C VAL A 143 16.38 10.25 -10.47
N THR A 144 15.94 9.39 -11.37
CA THR A 144 15.82 9.68 -12.81
C THR A 144 14.35 9.84 -13.16
N VAL A 145 14.01 10.90 -13.88
CA VAL A 145 12.66 11.15 -14.40
C VAL A 145 12.63 11.03 -15.92
N ALA A 146 11.45 10.73 -16.48
CA ALA A 146 11.27 10.73 -17.94
C ALA A 146 11.41 12.14 -18.53
N ALA A 147 10.84 13.12 -17.84
CA ALA A 147 10.96 14.54 -18.09
C ALA A 147 10.58 15.29 -16.80
N LEU A 148 11.19 16.44 -16.59
CA LEU A 148 10.75 17.42 -15.62
C LEU A 148 9.93 18.48 -16.36
N ALA A 149 8.79 18.89 -15.82
CA ALA A 149 7.91 19.84 -16.49
C ALA A 149 7.09 20.70 -15.52
N GLY A 150 6.65 21.86 -15.99
CA GLY A 150 5.69 22.72 -15.29
C GLY A 150 6.33 23.82 -14.45
N GLY A 151 7.66 23.85 -14.35
CA GLY A 151 8.38 24.84 -13.58
C GLY A 151 8.99 25.96 -14.40
N THR A 152 9.85 26.73 -13.74
CA THR A 152 10.53 27.88 -14.37
C THR A 152 11.61 27.42 -15.35
N THR A 153 12.35 26.37 -14.99
CA THR A 153 13.52 25.91 -15.76
C THR A 153 13.42 24.47 -16.23
N ASP A 154 12.52 23.67 -15.65
CA ASP A 154 12.32 22.25 -16.00
C ASP A 154 13.65 21.46 -15.95
N GLN A 155 14.50 21.81 -14.98
CA GLN A 155 15.77 21.14 -14.72
C GLN A 155 16.09 21.17 -13.23
N TRP A 156 16.85 20.19 -12.77
CA TRP A 156 17.48 20.20 -11.46
C TRP A 156 18.71 21.12 -11.51
N ASN A 157 18.71 22.20 -10.74
CA ASN A 157 19.88 23.05 -10.53
C ASN A 157 20.58 22.67 -9.22
N THR A 158 21.86 23.00 -9.10
CA THR A 158 22.60 22.81 -7.85
C THR A 158 21.92 23.59 -6.72
N ASN A 159 21.62 22.89 -5.63
CA ASN A 159 20.85 23.34 -4.46
C ASN A 159 19.33 23.42 -4.64
N ASP A 160 18.76 22.88 -5.72
CA ASP A 160 17.31 22.73 -5.79
C ASP A 160 16.82 21.74 -4.73
N VAL A 161 15.82 22.16 -3.96
CA VAL A 161 15.11 21.33 -2.99
C VAL A 161 14.11 20.43 -3.73
N TYR A 162 14.03 19.16 -3.33
CA TYR A 162 13.04 18.21 -3.84
C TYR A 162 12.18 17.61 -2.73
N SER A 163 11.03 17.06 -3.14
CA SER A 163 10.14 16.23 -2.33
C SER A 163 9.62 15.07 -3.18
N VAL A 164 9.37 13.92 -2.55
CA VAL A 164 8.79 12.73 -3.18
C VAL A 164 7.72 12.20 -2.24
N ASP A 165 6.47 12.57 -2.52
CA ASP A 165 5.31 12.04 -1.81
C ASP A 165 5.18 10.53 -2.00
N GLY A 166 4.75 9.81 -0.96
CA GLY A 166 4.65 8.36 -0.97
C GLY A 166 5.98 7.64 -0.73
N ALA A 167 7.00 8.30 -0.18
CA ALA A 167 8.34 7.77 0.04
C ALA A 167 8.75 7.76 1.52
N ASP A 168 10.04 7.51 1.79
CA ASP A 168 10.63 7.44 3.15
C ASP A 168 9.94 6.41 4.07
N TYR A 169 9.58 5.26 3.50
CA TYR A 169 9.09 4.13 4.28
C TYR A 169 10.26 3.28 4.78
N ASP A 170 10.04 2.64 5.93
CA ASP A 170 11.02 1.72 6.50
C ASP A 170 11.39 0.62 5.51
N THR A 171 12.70 0.41 5.35
CA THR A 171 13.24 -0.66 4.49
C THR A 171 12.92 -2.07 5.01
N ALA A 172 12.69 -2.17 6.33
CA ALA A 172 12.24 -3.37 6.99
C ALA A 172 10.71 -3.34 7.14
N ASP A 173 10.09 -4.49 6.94
CA ASP A 173 8.65 -4.60 7.17
C ASP A 173 8.34 -4.43 8.67
N TRP A 174 7.36 -3.59 8.97
CA TRP A 174 6.83 -3.47 10.32
C TRP A 174 6.10 -4.76 10.72
N ASP A 175 5.34 -5.33 9.78
CA ASP A 175 4.80 -6.67 9.87
C ASP A 175 4.79 -7.37 8.51
N VAL A 176 4.87 -8.69 8.54
CA VAL A 176 4.85 -9.54 7.36
C VAL A 176 4.12 -10.84 7.64
N TRP A 177 3.20 -11.22 6.77
CA TRP A 177 2.46 -12.47 6.93
C TRP A 177 2.04 -13.09 5.59
N ASP A 178 1.99 -14.42 5.59
CA ASP A 178 1.53 -15.21 4.46
C ASP A 178 0.00 -15.36 4.54
N ALA A 179 -0.68 -15.02 3.46
CA ALA A 179 -2.14 -15.13 3.40
C ALA A 179 -2.58 -16.59 3.22
N ALA A 180 -3.80 -16.90 3.65
CA ALA A 180 -4.37 -18.24 3.52
C ALA A 180 -4.42 -18.67 2.05
N PHE A 181 -3.94 -19.88 1.77
CA PHE A 181 -3.80 -20.38 0.41
C PHE A 181 -4.57 -21.67 0.19
N VAL A 182 -5.39 -21.67 -0.86
CA VAL A 182 -6.03 -22.85 -1.44
C VAL A 182 -6.04 -22.66 -2.96
N ALA A 183 -5.48 -23.60 -3.72
CA ALA A 183 -5.50 -23.55 -5.17
C ALA A 183 -6.95 -23.57 -5.70
N ASP A 184 -7.19 -22.90 -6.83
CA ASP A 184 -8.52 -22.73 -7.44
C ASP A 184 -9.58 -22.05 -6.52
N ALA A 185 -9.13 -21.24 -5.57
CA ALA A 185 -10.01 -20.56 -4.63
C ALA A 185 -9.90 -19.03 -4.70
N VAL A 186 -10.92 -18.36 -4.18
CA VAL A 186 -10.90 -16.93 -3.89
C VAL A 186 -10.62 -16.75 -2.41
N LEU A 187 -9.57 -16.00 -2.10
CA LEU A 187 -9.21 -15.59 -0.75
C LEU A 187 -10.05 -14.37 -0.35
N ARG A 188 -10.49 -14.37 0.92
CA ARG A 188 -10.80 -13.15 1.66
C ARG A 188 -10.34 -13.31 3.11
N GLN A 189 -9.38 -12.51 3.54
CA GLN A 189 -8.81 -12.58 4.88
C GLN A 189 -8.62 -11.18 5.45
N THR A 190 -8.88 -11.00 6.74
CA THR A 190 -8.69 -9.73 7.44
C THR A 190 -7.66 -9.88 8.55
N HIS A 191 -6.69 -8.97 8.58
CA HIS A 191 -5.70 -8.83 9.64
C HIS A 191 -5.93 -7.50 10.38
N HIS A 192 -5.79 -7.49 11.70
CA HIS A 192 -6.03 -6.31 12.54
C HIS A 192 -4.74 -5.86 13.20
N TYR A 193 -4.59 -4.54 13.32
CA TYR A 193 -3.47 -3.89 13.98
C TYR A 193 -3.98 -2.84 14.96
N ASP A 194 -3.37 -2.82 16.14
CA ASP A 194 -3.43 -1.68 17.04
C ASP A 194 -2.27 -0.75 16.66
N THR A 195 -2.59 0.40 16.07
CA THR A 195 -1.57 1.28 15.48
C THR A 195 -1.39 2.55 16.30
N GLY A 196 -0.15 3.05 16.31
CA GLY A 196 0.13 4.44 16.68
C GLY A 196 0.01 5.35 15.46
N PRO A 197 0.13 6.69 15.65
CA PRO A 197 0.14 7.63 14.54
C PRO A 197 1.34 7.37 13.60
N MET A 198 1.05 7.05 12.34
CA MET A 198 2.05 6.79 11.30
C MET A 198 1.38 6.78 9.92
N TYR A 199 2.18 6.79 8.86
CA TYR A 199 1.73 6.43 7.52
C TYR A 199 2.02 4.95 7.27
N VAL A 200 1.13 4.26 6.57
CA VAL A 200 1.26 2.84 6.24
C VAL A 200 1.08 2.60 4.75
N LYS A 201 1.98 1.81 4.18
CA LYS A 201 1.83 1.20 2.85
C LYS A 201 1.82 -0.32 2.96
N VAL A 202 1.12 -0.94 2.01
CA VAL A 202 1.00 -2.39 1.93
C VAL A 202 1.54 -2.83 0.58
N LEU A 203 2.51 -3.75 0.60
CA LEU A 203 2.98 -4.43 -0.60
C LEU A 203 2.48 -5.86 -0.60
N VAL A 204 2.20 -6.38 -1.80
CA VAL A 204 1.77 -7.76 -1.99
C VAL A 204 2.79 -8.48 -2.84
N GLU A 205 3.39 -9.52 -2.28
CA GLU A 205 4.32 -10.43 -2.96
C GLU A 205 3.57 -11.67 -3.42
N ASN A 206 3.64 -12.00 -4.72
CA ASN A 206 3.24 -13.30 -5.21
C ASN A 206 4.37 -14.31 -4.98
N LEU A 207 4.18 -15.24 -4.03
CA LEU A 207 5.19 -16.24 -3.71
C LEU A 207 5.28 -17.35 -4.76
N ASP A 208 4.30 -17.44 -5.66
CA ASP A 208 4.26 -18.45 -6.71
C ASP A 208 5.15 -18.04 -7.91
N ALA A 209 6.13 -18.89 -8.22
CA ALA A 209 7.03 -18.70 -9.35
C ALA A 209 6.50 -19.28 -10.67
N GLY A 210 5.41 -20.05 -10.63
CA GLY A 210 4.81 -20.72 -11.78
C GLY A 210 3.56 -20.03 -12.31
N VAL A 211 2.82 -19.30 -11.46
CA VAL A 211 1.51 -18.75 -11.82
C VAL A 211 1.29 -17.36 -11.23
N ALA A 212 0.63 -16.49 -11.99
CA ALA A 212 0.20 -15.18 -11.51
C ALA A 212 -1.04 -15.28 -10.62
N VAL A 213 -1.19 -14.32 -9.70
CA VAL A 213 -2.40 -14.15 -8.88
C VAL A 213 -3.22 -13.02 -9.49
N THR A 214 -4.54 -13.18 -9.57
CA THR A 214 -5.43 -12.19 -10.21
C THR A 214 -6.43 -11.63 -9.22
N ASP A 215 -7.08 -10.51 -9.59
CA ASP A 215 -8.11 -9.85 -8.78
C ASP A 215 -7.62 -9.56 -7.35
N VAL A 216 -6.40 -9.01 -7.21
CA VAL A 216 -5.77 -8.75 -5.91
C VAL A 216 -6.21 -7.37 -5.41
N GLU A 217 -6.94 -7.37 -4.30
CA GLU A 217 -7.43 -6.15 -3.66
C GLU A 217 -7.02 -6.14 -2.19
N VAL A 218 -6.50 -5.01 -1.72
CA VAL A 218 -6.30 -4.75 -0.29
C VAL A 218 -7.17 -3.57 0.11
N ILE A 219 -8.03 -3.77 1.10
CA ILE A 219 -8.89 -2.72 1.66
C ILE A 219 -8.42 -2.44 3.07
N ALA A 220 -8.03 -1.19 3.33
CA ALA A 220 -7.77 -0.68 4.67
C ALA A 220 -9.06 -0.14 5.27
N SER A 221 -9.41 -0.61 6.46
CA SER A 221 -10.47 -0.04 7.29
C SER A 221 -9.84 0.58 8.53
N VAL A 222 -9.97 1.89 8.68
CA VAL A 222 -9.43 2.65 9.81
C VAL A 222 -10.56 3.00 10.76
N GLY A 223 -10.43 2.60 12.02
CA GLY A 223 -11.32 2.99 13.12
C GLY A 223 -10.64 4.01 14.02
N GLY A 224 -11.35 5.08 14.39
CA GLY A 224 -10.91 6.07 15.38
C GLY A 224 -11.58 5.93 16.74
#